data_AF-Q83X43-F1
#
_entry.id   AF-Q83X43-F1
#
_cell.length_a   1.000
_cell.length_b   1.000
_cell.length_c   1.000
_cell.angle_alpha   90.00
_cell.angle_beta   90.00
_cell.angle_gamma   90.00
#
_symmetry.space_group_name_H-M   'P 1'
#
loop_
_entity.id
_entity.type
_entity.pdbx_description
1 polymer ?
#
loop_
_entity_poly.entity_id
_entity_poly.type
_entity_poly.pdbx_seq_one_letter_code
_entity_poly.pdbx_strand_id
1 'polypeptide(L)'
;MSMARTNTDAAPARPTADALAARLREEVAGLLAVPSDAVHADRPLPELGLEPAQMTELVRAVSRWLRRPVPAWTVWQYPTPAALAAHLTGDDRAARAAAGRRAAGHTPIAIVGLGCRLPGGIDSADALWATPAHRPRHGSRPPAHRCRLLYRGLLRRRLPRPPGRSAG
;
A
#
# COMPACT_ATOMS: atom_id res chain seq x y z
N MET A 1 45.20 -16.31 43.34
CA MET A 1 44.26 -15.60 44.22
C MET A 1 43.73 -14.39 43.46
N SER A 2 42.42 -14.24 43.42
CA SER A 2 41.64 -13.11 42.87
C SER A 2 41.30 -13.07 41.36
N MET A 3 40.10 -13.61 41.07
CA MET A 3 39.26 -13.24 39.93
C MET A 3 38.83 -11.78 40.05
N ALA A 4 39.07 -10.98 39.01
CA ALA A 4 38.28 -9.77 38.78
C ALA A 4 37.21 -10.08 37.71
N ARG A 5 36.05 -10.55 38.17
CA ARG A 5 34.81 -10.49 37.40
C ARG A 5 34.39 -9.02 37.36
N THR A 6 34.73 -8.30 36.30
CA THR A 6 34.05 -7.04 35.98
C THR A 6 32.85 -7.39 35.12
N ASN A 7 31.78 -7.81 35.81
CA ASN A 7 30.44 -7.86 35.26
C ASN A 7 30.06 -6.42 34.91
N THR A 8 30.26 -6.04 33.65
CA THR A 8 29.72 -4.80 33.11
C THR A 8 28.26 -5.07 32.82
N ASP A 9 27.39 -4.61 33.71
CA ASP A 9 25.97 -4.44 33.45
C ASP A 9 25.82 -3.35 32.39
N ALA A 10 26.20 -3.69 31.16
CA ALA A 10 25.93 -2.87 29.99
C ALA A 10 24.42 -2.98 29.76
N ALA A 11 23.69 -1.91 30.11
CA ALA A 11 22.34 -1.70 29.60
C ALA A 11 22.35 -2.10 28.10
N PRO A 12 21.41 -2.95 27.65
CA PRO A 12 21.52 -3.57 26.33
C PRO A 12 21.69 -2.46 25.31
N ALA A 13 22.87 -2.41 24.67
CA ALA A 13 23.17 -1.41 23.68
C ALA A 13 22.01 -1.40 22.68
N ARG A 14 21.38 -0.24 22.47
CA ARG A 14 20.29 -0.14 21.49
C ARG A 14 20.80 -0.76 20.19
N PRO A 15 20.05 -1.70 19.58
CA PRO A 15 20.53 -2.35 18.38
C PRO A 15 20.82 -1.29 17.33
N THR A 16 21.98 -1.41 16.68
CA THR A 16 22.36 -0.53 15.58
C THR A 16 21.45 -0.79 14.37
N ALA A 17 21.36 0.19 13.47
CA ALA A 17 20.57 0.04 12.24
C ALA A 17 21.04 -1.17 11.42
N ASP A 18 22.35 -1.41 11.34
CA ASP A 18 22.92 -2.53 10.59
C ASP A 18 22.56 -3.89 11.22
N ALA A 19 22.62 -4.00 12.55
CA ALA A 19 22.24 -5.22 13.24
C ALA A 19 20.74 -5.53 13.08
N LEU A 20 19.89 -4.51 13.13
CA LEU A 20 18.46 -4.68 12.88
C LEU A 20 18.16 -5.00 11.41
N ALA A 21 18.89 -4.41 10.46
CA ALA A 21 18.75 -4.74 9.04
C ALA A 21 19.17 -6.19 8.75
N ALA A 22 20.27 -6.67 9.36
CA ALA A 22 20.68 -8.07 9.27
C ALA A 22 19.60 -9.01 9.84
N ARG A 23 19.03 -8.69 11.00
CA ARG A 23 17.96 -9.49 11.59
C ARG A 23 16.70 -9.50 10.71
N LEU A 24 16.31 -8.35 10.17
CA LEU A 24 15.19 -8.26 9.22
C LEU A 24 15.41 -9.14 7.99
N ARG A 25 16.65 -9.20 7.47
CA ARG A 25 16.98 -10.09 6.36
C ARG A 25 16.84 -11.57 6.73
N GLU A 26 17.25 -11.96 7.94
CA GLU A 26 17.07 -13.34 8.43
C GLU A 26 15.58 -13.71 8.56
N GLU A 27 14.76 -12.82 9.10
CA GLU A 27 13.31 -13.05 9.22
C GLU A 27 12.66 -13.17 7.84
N VAL A 28 13.02 -12.27 6.91
CA VAL A 28 12.56 -12.33 5.51
C VAL A 28 12.99 -13.63 4.83
N ALA A 29 14.25 -14.03 5.01
CA ALA A 29 14.79 -15.28 4.49
C ALA A 29 14.03 -16.49 5.01
N GLY A 30 13.71 -16.52 6.32
CA GLY A 30 12.91 -17.56 6.95
C GLY A 30 11.49 -17.64 6.38
N LEU A 31 10.83 -16.49 6.16
CA LEU A 31 9.48 -16.43 5.58
C LEU A 31 9.43 -16.90 4.13
N LEU A 32 10.52 -16.71 3.37
CA LEU A 32 10.62 -17.08 1.96
C LEU A 32 11.29 -18.45 1.73
N ALA A 33 11.81 -19.10 2.77
CA ALA A 33 12.62 -20.31 2.69
C ALA A 33 13.82 -20.20 1.73
N VAL A 34 14.47 -19.02 1.71
CA VAL A 34 15.68 -18.72 0.94
C VAL A 34 16.84 -18.43 1.90
N PRO A 35 18.10 -18.54 1.47
CA PRO A 35 19.22 -18.14 2.30
C PRO A 35 19.26 -16.61 2.48
N SER A 36 19.77 -16.13 3.62
CA SER A 36 19.74 -14.71 4.01
C SER A 36 20.66 -13.81 3.17
N ASP A 37 21.65 -14.41 2.49
CA ASP A 37 22.53 -13.74 1.52
C ASP A 37 21.80 -13.34 0.23
N ALA A 38 20.80 -14.12 -0.20
CA ALA A 38 19.95 -13.82 -1.35
C ALA A 38 18.96 -12.65 -1.11
N VAL A 39 18.75 -12.24 0.14
CA VAL A 39 17.85 -11.15 0.51
C VAL A 39 18.59 -9.81 0.47
N HIS A 40 18.30 -8.98 -0.53
CA HIS A 40 18.88 -7.64 -0.64
C HIS A 40 18.23 -6.64 0.34
N ALA A 41 19.04 -5.98 1.16
CA ALA A 41 18.57 -5.02 2.19
C ALA A 41 17.90 -3.76 1.61
N ASP A 42 18.30 -3.35 0.41
CA ASP A 42 17.77 -2.17 -0.29
C ASP A 42 16.62 -2.53 -1.25
N ARG A 43 16.30 -3.82 -1.40
CA ARG A 43 15.19 -4.24 -2.28
C ARG A 43 13.87 -4.18 -1.51
N PRO A 44 12.78 -3.74 -2.17
CA PRO A 44 11.46 -3.73 -1.56
C PRO A 44 10.98 -5.13 -1.20
N LEU A 45 10.33 -5.26 -0.04
CA LEU A 45 9.77 -6.51 0.46
C LEU A 45 8.83 -7.20 -0.55
N PRO A 46 7.92 -6.50 -1.26
CA PRO A 46 7.10 -7.14 -2.29
C PRO A 46 7.91 -7.66 -3.49
N GLU A 47 8.99 -6.98 -3.86
CA GLU A 47 9.88 -7.41 -4.96
C GLU A 47 10.80 -8.57 -4.56
N LEU A 48 10.94 -8.81 -3.25
CA LEU A 48 11.58 -10.00 -2.71
C LEU A 48 10.61 -11.20 -2.69
N GLY A 49 9.32 -10.99 -2.96
CA GLY A 49 8.28 -12.03 -2.94
C GLY A 49 7.51 -12.12 -1.63
N LEU A 50 7.60 -11.11 -0.73
CA LEU A 50 6.74 -11.08 0.46
C LEU A 50 5.32 -10.68 0.08
N GLU A 51 4.38 -11.52 0.48
CA GLU A 51 2.95 -11.21 0.44
C GLU A 51 2.55 -10.28 1.60
N PRO A 52 1.45 -9.51 1.47
CA PRO A 52 1.00 -8.56 2.50
C PRO A 52 0.81 -9.19 3.89
N ALA A 53 0.39 -10.46 3.95
CA ALA A 53 0.27 -11.21 5.20
C ALA A 53 1.64 -11.45 5.87
N GLN A 54 2.64 -11.83 5.07
CA GLN A 54 4.03 -12.05 5.53
C GLN A 54 4.70 -10.73 5.94
N MET A 55 4.40 -9.63 5.26
CA MET A 55 4.88 -8.29 5.66
C MET A 55 4.33 -7.89 7.04
N THR A 56 3.06 -8.19 7.31
CA THR A 56 2.45 -7.95 8.63
C THR A 56 3.05 -8.86 9.71
N GLU A 57 3.35 -10.11 9.36
CA GLU A 57 4.02 -11.07 10.25
C GLU A 57 5.45 -10.62 10.60
N LEU A 58 6.22 -10.13 9.61
CA LEU A 58 7.54 -9.54 9.82
C LEU A 58 7.48 -8.41 10.85
N VAL A 59 6.53 -7.47 10.72
CA VAL A 59 6.36 -6.38 11.69
C VAL A 59 6.03 -6.91 13.08
N ARG A 60 5.20 -7.95 13.19
CA ARG A 60 4.89 -8.60 14.48
C ARG A 60 6.11 -9.28 15.08
N ALA A 61 6.94 -9.96 14.29
CA ALA A 61 8.19 -10.56 14.75
C ALA A 61 9.16 -9.49 15.29
N VAL A 62 9.32 -8.39 14.55
CA VAL A 62 10.18 -7.26 14.93
C VAL A 62 9.67 -6.56 16.18
N SER A 63 8.35 -6.35 16.29
CA SER A 63 7.73 -5.76 17.48
C SER A 63 7.98 -6.60 18.74
N ARG A 64 7.88 -7.94 18.63
CA ARG A 64 8.23 -8.86 19.72
C ARG A 64 9.71 -8.78 20.09
N TRP A 65 10.60 -8.76 19.10
CA TRP A 65 12.05 -8.69 19.32
C TRP A 65 12.48 -7.37 19.97
N LEU A 66 11.97 -6.24 19.46
CA LEU A 66 12.25 -4.91 20.02
C LEU A 66 11.54 -4.64 21.35
N ARG A 67 10.64 -5.54 21.78
CA ARG A 67 9.75 -5.37 22.95
C ARG A 67 9.04 -4.01 22.95
N ARG A 68 8.66 -3.53 21.76
CA ARG A 68 7.94 -2.27 21.55
C ARG A 68 6.85 -2.46 20.49
N PRO A 69 5.70 -1.77 20.61
CA PRO A 69 4.70 -1.80 19.55
C PRO A 69 5.26 -1.12 18.30
N VAL A 70 5.21 -1.83 17.17
CA VAL A 70 5.50 -1.26 15.84
C VAL A 70 4.19 -1.26 15.04
N PRO A 71 3.70 -0.10 14.60
CA PRO A 71 2.49 -0.05 13.78
C PRO A 71 2.68 -0.81 12.47
N ALA A 72 1.68 -1.59 12.06
CA ALA A 72 1.77 -2.37 10.82
C ALA A 72 2.06 -1.47 9.61
N TRP A 73 1.43 -0.29 9.51
CA TRP A 73 1.59 0.64 8.38
C TRP A 73 3.05 1.06 8.09
N THR A 74 3.96 0.90 9.06
CA THR A 74 5.40 1.21 8.94
C THR A 74 6.06 0.47 7.77
N VAL A 75 5.67 -0.78 7.52
CA VAL A 75 6.25 -1.59 6.43
C VAL A 75 5.88 -1.06 5.03
N TRP A 76 4.82 -0.25 4.92
CA TRP A 76 4.45 0.40 3.66
C TRP A 76 5.19 1.72 3.44
N GLN A 77 5.55 2.44 4.51
CA GLN A 77 6.35 3.66 4.41
C GLN A 77 7.83 3.38 4.19
N TYR A 78 8.31 2.29 4.81
CA TYR A 78 9.69 1.85 4.75
C TYR A 78 9.74 0.43 4.18
N PRO A 79 9.46 0.27 2.87
CA PRO A 79 9.24 -1.04 2.26
C PRO A 79 10.51 -1.85 2.02
N THR A 80 11.66 -1.44 2.54
CA THR A 80 12.94 -2.15 2.41
C THR A 80 13.47 -2.50 3.80
N PRO A 81 14.14 -3.64 3.99
CA PRO A 81 14.77 -3.99 5.28
C PRO A 81 15.67 -2.88 5.84
N ALA A 82 16.48 -2.21 5.01
CA ALA A 82 17.37 -1.13 5.43
C ALA A 82 16.59 0.12 5.93
N ALA A 83 15.60 0.58 5.17
CA ALA A 83 14.77 1.72 5.58
C ALA A 83 13.98 1.44 6.87
N LEU A 84 13.44 0.23 7.02
CA LEU A 84 12.70 -0.18 8.21
C LEU A 84 13.62 -0.21 9.45
N ALA A 85 14.82 -0.77 9.31
CA ALA A 85 15.81 -0.78 10.38
C ALA A 85 16.24 0.63 10.83
N ALA A 86 16.52 1.51 9.86
CA ALA A 86 16.89 2.89 10.13
C ALA A 86 15.77 3.63 10.88
N HIS A 87 14.51 3.48 10.45
CA HIS A 87 13.38 4.12 11.12
C HIS A 87 13.20 3.60 12.56
N LEU A 88 13.28 2.28 12.78
CA LEU A 88 13.07 1.67 14.09
C LEU A 88 14.19 1.97 15.11
N THR A 89 15.39 2.32 14.62
CA THR A 89 16.52 2.75 15.44
C THR A 89 16.54 4.26 15.69
N GLY A 90 15.64 5.02 15.03
CA GLY A 90 15.50 6.48 15.17
C GLY A 90 16.34 7.29 14.19
N ASP A 91 16.93 6.66 13.17
CA ASP A 91 17.64 7.36 12.10
C ASP A 91 16.66 7.67 10.93
N ASP A 92 15.76 8.62 11.17
CA ASP A 92 14.77 9.04 10.17
C ASP A 92 15.39 9.65 8.91
N ARG A 93 16.64 10.12 8.98
CA ARG A 93 17.37 10.64 7.82
C ARG A 93 17.81 9.48 6.92
N ALA A 94 18.44 8.44 7.49
CA ALA A 94 18.80 7.24 6.75
C ALA A 94 17.56 6.50 6.23
N ALA A 95 16.48 6.44 7.01
CA ALA A 95 15.21 5.85 6.59
C ALA A 95 14.63 6.53 5.36
N ARG A 96 14.58 7.88 5.36
CA ARG A 96 14.14 8.67 4.20
C ARG A 96 15.06 8.56 3.00
N ALA A 97 16.38 8.50 3.21
CA ALA A 97 17.32 8.29 2.11
C ALA A 97 17.10 6.92 1.43
N ALA A 98 16.89 5.86 2.21
CA ALA A 98 16.59 4.52 1.70
C ALA A 98 15.22 4.45 1.00
N ALA A 99 14.18 5.04 1.58
CA ALA A 99 12.86 5.16 0.92
C ALA A 99 12.92 6.05 -0.34
N GLY A 100 13.74 7.09 -0.35
CA GLY A 100 13.95 7.95 -1.52
C GLY A 100 14.62 7.22 -2.68
N ARG A 101 15.54 6.28 -2.43
CA ARG A 101 16.13 5.43 -3.48
C ARG A 101 15.07 4.59 -4.22
N ARG A 102 14.04 4.11 -3.51
CA ARG A 102 12.86 3.46 -4.13
C ARG A 102 12.10 4.45 -5.02
N ALA A 103 11.82 5.64 -4.50
CA ALA A 103 11.08 6.66 -5.23
C ALA A 103 11.81 7.07 -6.51
N ALA A 104 13.15 7.12 -6.51
CA ALA A 104 13.94 7.39 -7.72
C ALA A 104 13.77 6.34 -8.83
N GLY A 105 13.39 5.10 -8.48
CA GLY A 105 13.02 4.06 -9.44
C GLY A 105 11.64 4.27 -10.08
N HIS A 106 10.81 5.15 -9.52
CA HIS A 106 9.52 5.56 -10.07
C HIS A 106 9.64 6.98 -10.61
N THR A 107 9.10 7.24 -11.80
CA THR A 107 9.03 8.62 -12.28
C THR A 107 7.92 9.35 -11.49
N PRO A 108 8.24 10.39 -10.70
CA PRO A 108 7.22 11.11 -9.94
C PRO A 108 6.26 11.79 -10.91
N ILE A 109 4.96 11.60 -10.68
CA ILE A 109 3.89 12.22 -11.49
C ILE A 109 3.30 13.38 -10.70
N ALA A 110 3.42 14.60 -11.24
CA ALA A 110 2.77 15.77 -10.69
C ALA A 110 1.36 15.91 -11.28
N ILE A 111 0.34 16.00 -10.41
CA ILE A 111 -1.02 16.41 -10.83
C ILE A 111 -1.08 17.94 -10.73
N VAL A 112 -1.15 18.61 -11.88
CA VAL A 112 -1.12 20.09 -11.97
C VAL A 112 -2.52 20.73 -12.04
N GLY A 113 -3.58 19.93 -12.21
CA GLY A 113 -4.96 20.41 -12.24
C GLY A 113 -5.97 19.32 -12.59
N LEU A 114 -7.26 19.60 -12.34
CA LEU A 114 -8.39 18.72 -12.65
C LEU A 114 -9.54 19.54 -13.24
N GLY A 115 -10.01 19.18 -14.44
CA GLY A 115 -11.18 19.80 -15.08
C GLY A 115 -12.37 18.86 -15.10
N CYS A 116 -13.33 19.04 -14.19
CA CYS A 116 -14.53 18.21 -14.10
C CYS A 116 -15.82 19.05 -14.13
N ARG A 117 -16.90 18.48 -14.68
CA ARG A 117 -18.27 18.98 -14.49
C ARG A 117 -18.92 18.13 -13.41
N LEU A 118 -18.98 18.67 -12.20
CA LEU A 118 -19.50 17.96 -11.05
C LEU A 118 -21.03 18.20 -10.94
N PRO A 119 -21.80 17.19 -10.50
CA PRO A 119 -23.23 17.34 -10.27
C PRO A 119 -23.49 18.36 -9.14
N GLY A 120 -24.66 18.98 -9.15
CA GLY A 120 -24.99 20.02 -8.16
C GLY A 120 -24.38 21.40 -8.46
N GLY A 121 -23.81 21.59 -9.66
CA GLY A 121 -23.29 22.90 -10.08
C GLY A 121 -21.94 23.28 -9.47
N ILE A 122 -21.21 22.31 -8.91
CA ILE A 122 -19.90 22.53 -8.29
C ILE A 122 -18.88 22.88 -9.39
N ASP A 123 -18.26 24.05 -9.27
CA ASP A 123 -17.33 24.64 -10.24
C ASP A 123 -15.98 25.05 -9.63
N SER A 124 -15.79 24.86 -8.33
CA SER A 124 -14.56 25.18 -7.60
C SER A 124 -14.20 24.10 -6.58
N ALA A 125 -12.92 24.07 -6.19
CA ALA A 125 -12.44 23.15 -5.16
C ALA A 125 -13.12 23.41 -3.81
N ASP A 126 -13.27 24.66 -3.40
CA ASP A 126 -13.93 25.00 -2.14
C ASP A 126 -15.40 24.55 -2.11
N ALA A 127 -16.14 24.73 -3.22
CA ALA A 127 -17.51 24.23 -3.34
C ALA A 127 -17.59 22.69 -3.26
N LEU A 128 -16.57 21.98 -3.79
CA LEU A 128 -16.47 20.52 -3.64
C LEU A 128 -16.30 20.13 -2.16
N TRP A 129 -15.40 20.77 -1.43
CA TRP A 129 -15.11 20.44 -0.03
C TRP A 129 -16.19 20.88 0.95
N ALA A 130 -16.89 21.98 0.67
CA ALA A 130 -18.01 22.46 1.47
C ALA A 130 -19.28 21.61 1.32
N THR A 131 -19.34 20.73 0.32
CA THR A 131 -20.47 19.82 0.13
C THR A 131 -20.33 18.64 1.09
N PRO A 132 -21.24 18.43 2.06
CA PRO A 132 -21.20 17.23 2.89
C PRO A 132 -21.31 16.02 1.97
N ALA A 133 -20.35 15.09 2.08
CA ALA A 133 -20.20 13.93 1.21
C ALA A 133 -21.58 13.32 0.92
N HIS A 134 -22.06 13.51 -0.31
CA HIS A 134 -23.35 12.98 -0.72
C HIS A 134 -23.25 11.47 -0.59
N ARG A 135 -24.01 10.87 0.35
CA ARG A 135 -24.27 9.44 0.29
C ARG A 135 -24.90 9.20 -1.08
N PRO A 136 -24.36 8.35 -1.97
CA PRO A 136 -25.01 8.12 -3.24
C PRO A 136 -26.41 7.58 -2.97
N ARG A 137 -27.43 8.39 -3.27
CA ARG A 137 -28.80 7.89 -3.36
C ARG A 137 -28.83 7.03 -4.62
N HIS A 138 -28.49 5.74 -4.48
CA HIS A 138 -28.91 4.71 -5.41
C HIS A 138 -30.43 4.84 -5.55
N GLY A 139 -30.88 5.50 -6.63
CA GLY A 139 -32.31 5.75 -6.86
C GLY A 139 -32.70 7.13 -7.37
N SER A 140 -31.78 8.06 -7.64
CA SER A 140 -32.19 9.23 -8.45
C SER A 140 -32.49 8.79 -9.88
N ARG A 141 -33.79 8.69 -10.19
CA ARG A 141 -34.29 8.37 -11.54
C ARG A 141 -33.71 9.41 -12.50
N PRO A 142 -32.94 9.02 -13.54
CA PRO A 142 -32.46 9.97 -14.52
C PRO A 142 -33.64 10.71 -15.16
N PRO A 143 -33.52 12.02 -15.45
CA PRO A 143 -34.60 12.78 -16.06
C PRO A 143 -35.00 12.15 -17.40
N ALA A 144 -36.31 11.97 -17.61
CA ALA A 144 -36.88 11.11 -18.65
C ALA A 144 -36.40 11.41 -20.08
N HIS A 145 -35.91 12.63 -20.35
CA HIS A 145 -35.41 13.04 -21.66
C HIS A 145 -33.99 12.50 -21.97
N ARG A 146 -33.16 12.14 -20.97
CA ARG A 146 -31.82 11.56 -21.20
C ARG A 146 -31.84 10.04 -21.43
N CYS A 147 -32.81 9.31 -20.87
CA CYS A 147 -32.92 7.85 -21.07
C CYS A 147 -33.43 7.45 -22.46
N ARG A 148 -34.14 8.33 -23.17
CA ARG A 148 -34.78 7.96 -24.45
C ARG A 148 -33.79 7.76 -25.61
N LEU A 149 -32.56 8.29 -25.49
CA LEU A 149 -31.55 8.19 -26.54
C LEU A 149 -30.75 6.87 -26.49
N LEU A 150 -30.58 6.25 -25.32
CA LEU A 150 -29.81 5.01 -25.20
C LEU A 150 -30.61 3.77 -25.62
N TYR A 151 -31.92 3.73 -25.38
CA TYR A 151 -32.72 2.52 -25.64
C TYR A 151 -33.29 2.42 -27.07
N ARG A 152 -33.39 3.52 -27.80
CA ARG A 152 -34.02 3.54 -29.14
C ARG A 152 -33.08 3.14 -30.29
N GLY A 153 -31.77 3.10 -30.04
CA GLY A 153 -30.76 2.61 -30.99
C GLY A 153 -30.49 1.10 -30.92
N LEU A 154 -30.64 0.48 -29.74
CA LEU A 154 -30.25 -0.92 -29.50
C LEU A 154 -31.36 -1.95 -29.79
N LEU A 155 -32.63 -1.56 -29.83
CA LEU A 155 -33.75 -2.50 -30.10
C LEU A 155 -34.14 -2.62 -31.59
N ARG A 156 -33.42 -1.97 -32.52
CA ARG A 156 -33.67 -2.10 -33.97
C ARG A 156 -32.86 -3.19 -34.66
N ARG A 157 -32.08 -4.01 -33.94
CA ARG A 157 -31.39 -5.17 -34.52
C ARG A 157 -31.79 -6.47 -33.82
N ARG A 158 -32.58 -7.25 -34.55
CA ARG A 158 -32.83 -8.71 -34.42
C ARG A 158 -33.76 -9.16 -33.28
N LEU A 159 -35.05 -9.21 -33.59
CA LEU A 159 -35.88 -10.36 -33.21
C LEU A 159 -36.32 -11.05 -34.51
N PRO A 160 -36.00 -12.34 -34.73
CA PRO A 160 -36.51 -13.08 -35.88
C PRO A 160 -38.01 -13.31 -35.75
N ARG A 161 -38.73 -13.18 -36.87
CA ARG A 161 -40.17 -13.48 -36.96
C ARG A 161 -40.41 -14.97 -36.65
N PRO A 162 -41.43 -15.34 -35.85
CA PRO A 162 -41.82 -16.73 -35.71
C PRO A 162 -42.38 -17.28 -37.03
N PRO A 163 -42.16 -18.58 -37.34
CA PRO A 163 -42.63 -19.17 -38.59
C PRO A 163 -44.15 -19.19 -38.65
N GLY A 164 -44.67 -18.87 -39.85
CA GLY A 164 -46.10 -18.86 -40.16
C GLY A 164 -46.74 -20.23 -39.94
N ARG A 165 -47.87 -20.21 -39.26
CA ARG A 165 -48.76 -21.36 -39.11
C ARG A 165 -49.54 -21.51 -40.42
N SER A 166 -49.08 -22.41 -41.30
CA SER A 166 -49.86 -22.84 -42.46
C SER A 166 -51.04 -23.66 -41.97
N ALA A 167 -52.25 -23.15 -42.19
CA ALA A 167 -53.47 -23.94 -42.22
C ALA A 167 -53.68 -24.40 -43.67
N GLY A 168 -54.04 -25.67 -43.86
CA GLY A 168 -54.32 -26.29 -45.17
C GLY A 168 -53.59 -27.61 -45.33
#